data_AF-A0A1L0AUZ7-F1
#
_entry.id   AF-A0A1L0AUZ7-F1
#
_cell.length_a   1.000
_cell.length_b   1.000
_cell.length_c   1.000
_cell.angle_alpha   90.00
_cell.angle_beta   90.00
_cell.angle_gamma   90.00
#
_symmetry.space_group_name_H-M   'P 1'
#
loop_
_entity.id
_entity.type
_entity.pdbx_description
1 polymer ?
#
loop_
_entity_poly.entity_id
_entity_poly.type
_entity_poly.pdbx_seq_one_letter_code
_entity_poly.pdbx_strand_id
1 'polypeptide(L)'
;MTDLNQLDNLFNELDTINTSLKKDDNKSLEDNEDILQLENNITKHDRFKEIEENLKKLPKLKNSFDKLCYTEKDEKDKTIGITINDDVHKTTKTNKKSEYEVFYDKELKRNLLLLKNRHALDPKRHYRKLNINMDNVNDYKVGTIIGDMFDNGKNHGGVLNKTYINGSMTNSMVNKLDKNKSILGNYLEDKDTDKYFKRKYFEIQDSKTKYGKSKYKFKNKK
;
A
#
# COMPACT_ATOMS: atom_id res chain seq x y z
N MET A 1 -106.03 15.76 -15.61
CA MET A 1 -106.07 16.67 -14.44
C MET A 1 -104.93 16.24 -13.55
N THR A 2 -103.90 17.06 -13.41
CA THR A 2 -102.83 16.82 -12.43
C THR A 2 -103.43 16.97 -11.04
N ASP A 3 -103.37 15.92 -10.22
CA ASP A 3 -103.95 15.90 -8.89
C ASP A 3 -103.25 16.96 -8.01
N LEU A 4 -103.96 18.04 -7.66
CA LEU A 4 -103.46 19.07 -6.74
C LEU A 4 -102.95 18.45 -5.42
N ASN A 5 -103.57 17.35 -5.00
CA ASN A 5 -103.19 16.60 -3.81
C ASN A 5 -101.76 16.00 -3.88
N GLN A 6 -101.26 15.68 -5.08
CA GLN A 6 -99.88 15.20 -5.24
C GLN A 6 -98.87 16.34 -5.11
N LEU A 7 -99.24 17.55 -5.55
CA LEU A 7 -98.39 18.73 -5.46
C LEU A 7 -98.27 19.23 -4.01
N ASP A 8 -99.39 19.25 -3.27
CA ASP A 8 -99.40 19.65 -1.87
C ASP A 8 -98.64 18.64 -0.98
N ASN A 9 -98.70 17.34 -1.30
CA ASN A 9 -97.89 16.33 -0.62
C ASN A 9 -96.38 16.52 -0.88
N LEU A 10 -95.99 16.89 -2.10
CA LEU A 10 -94.59 17.16 -2.44
C LEU A 10 -94.05 18.39 -1.68
N PHE A 11 -94.85 19.44 -1.54
CA PHE A 11 -94.45 20.63 -0.78
C PHE A 11 -94.36 20.36 0.72
N ASN A 12 -95.28 19.59 1.28
CA ASN A 12 -95.20 19.15 2.67
C ASN A 12 -93.96 18.28 2.92
N GLU A 13 -93.61 17.40 1.98
CA GLU A 13 -92.42 16.55 2.07
C GLU A 13 -91.13 17.40 2.02
N LEU A 14 -91.05 18.41 1.14
CA LEU A 14 -89.94 19.37 1.09
C LEU A 14 -89.80 20.21 2.36
N ASP A 15 -90.89 20.63 2.98
CA ASP A 15 -90.86 21.38 4.24
C ASP A 15 -90.42 20.50 5.42
N THR A 16 -90.81 19.22 5.45
CA THR A 16 -90.29 18.27 6.45
C THR A 16 -88.79 18.03 6.30
N ILE A 17 -88.28 17.93 5.07
CA ILE A 17 -86.85 17.78 4.78
C ILE A 17 -86.06 19.04 5.19
N ASN A 18 -86.58 20.24 4.89
CA ASN A 18 -85.93 21.49 5.28
C ASN A 18 -85.93 21.72 6.80
N THR A 19 -86.96 21.26 7.51
CA THR A 19 -87.01 21.34 8.97
C THR A 19 -86.14 20.29 9.65
N SER A 20 -85.91 19.12 9.05
CA SER A 20 -84.87 18.19 9.52
C SER A 20 -83.46 18.73 9.28
N LEU A 21 -83.18 19.30 8.10
CA LEU A 21 -81.85 19.87 7.78
C LEU A 21 -81.47 21.05 8.70
N LYS A 22 -82.43 21.93 9.05
CA LYS A 22 -82.17 23.05 9.98
C LYS A 22 -81.99 22.62 11.44
N LYS A 23 -82.32 21.38 11.82
CA LYS A 23 -82.07 20.85 13.17
C LYS A 23 -80.66 20.28 13.34
N ASP A 24 -79.97 19.95 12.25
CA ASP A 24 -78.62 19.37 12.29
C ASP A 24 -77.50 20.42 12.34
N ASP A 25 -77.76 21.69 12.03
CA ASP A 25 -76.76 22.78 12.06
C ASP A 25 -76.52 23.41 13.46
N ASN A 26 -77.26 22.98 14.50
CA ASN A 26 -77.15 23.52 15.87
C ASN A 26 -76.73 22.46 16.92
N LYS A 27 -76.00 21.42 16.52
CA LYS A 27 -75.20 20.62 17.46
C LYS A 27 -73.80 21.20 17.57
N SER A 28 -73.45 21.62 18.78
CA SER A 28 -72.09 22.00 19.17
C SER A 28 -71.07 20.95 18.73
N LEU A 29 -69.90 21.42 18.30
CA LEU A 29 -68.76 20.63 17.79
C LEU A 29 -68.13 19.64 18.79
N GLU A 30 -68.75 19.42 19.96
CA GLU A 30 -68.17 18.65 21.08
C GLU A 30 -68.71 17.21 21.19
N ASP A 31 -69.74 16.82 20.44
CA ASP A 31 -70.39 15.50 20.54
C ASP A 31 -70.27 14.64 19.26
N ASN A 32 -69.19 14.79 18.49
CA ASN A 32 -68.86 13.85 17.41
C ASN A 32 -68.07 12.68 17.99
N GLU A 33 -68.74 11.55 18.24
CA GLU A 33 -68.10 10.26 18.58
C GLU A 33 -67.38 9.59 17.37
N ASP A 34 -67.35 10.25 16.20
CA ASP A 34 -66.52 9.86 15.05
C ASP A 34 -65.05 10.31 15.20
N ILE A 35 -64.51 10.17 16.41
CA ILE A 35 -63.07 9.98 16.58
C ILE A 35 -62.80 8.55 16.16
N LEU A 36 -62.12 8.37 15.03
CA LEU A 36 -61.47 7.11 14.66
C LEU A 36 -60.75 6.55 15.90
N GLN A 37 -61.37 5.57 16.56
CA GLN A 37 -60.70 4.72 17.53
C GLN A 37 -59.68 3.92 16.74
N LEU A 38 -58.46 4.45 16.65
CA LEU A 38 -57.29 3.75 16.13
C LEU A 38 -56.97 2.62 17.10
N GLU A 39 -57.73 1.53 17.01
CA GLU A 39 -57.32 0.24 17.54
C GLU A 39 -55.94 -0.07 16.95
N ASN A 40 -54.95 -0.16 17.85
CA ASN A 40 -53.49 -0.25 17.64
C ASN A 40 -52.71 1.08 17.69
N ASN A 41 -52.77 1.76 18.83
CA ASN A 41 -51.73 2.67 19.33
C ASN A 41 -50.40 1.92 19.65
N ILE A 42 -49.89 1.13 18.71
CA ILE A 42 -48.46 0.84 18.66
C ILE A 42 -47.95 1.83 17.63
N THR A 43 -47.47 2.97 18.10
CA THR A 43 -46.87 3.94 17.19
C THR A 43 -45.77 3.19 16.42
N LYS A 44 -45.59 3.48 15.13
CA LYS A 44 -44.49 2.85 14.35
C LYS A 44 -43.16 2.92 15.13
N HIS A 45 -43.01 3.98 15.92
CA HIS A 45 -41.92 4.20 16.85
C HIS A 45 -41.72 3.09 17.89
N ASP A 46 -42.78 2.55 18.49
CA ASP A 46 -42.69 1.44 19.45
C ASP A 46 -42.22 0.14 18.79
N ARG A 47 -42.69 -0.15 17.56
CA ARG A 47 -42.17 -1.28 16.76
C ARG A 47 -40.71 -1.09 16.39
N PHE A 48 -40.32 0.14 16.03
CA PHE A 48 -38.91 0.46 15.76
C PHE A 48 -38.03 0.29 17.00
N LYS A 49 -38.52 0.70 18.18
CA LYS A 49 -37.83 0.53 19.45
C LYS A 49 -37.61 -0.95 19.78
N GLU A 50 -38.61 -1.79 19.55
CA GLU A 50 -38.51 -3.24 19.70
C GLU A 50 -37.45 -3.84 18.75
N ILE A 51 -37.43 -3.40 17.48
CA ILE A 51 -36.44 -3.83 16.49
C ILE A 51 -35.02 -3.39 16.90
N GLU A 52 -34.84 -2.16 17.39
CA GLU A 52 -33.55 -1.67 17.87
C GLU A 52 -33.02 -2.47 19.06
N GLU A 53 -33.90 -2.82 20.01
CA GLU A 53 -33.54 -3.67 21.14
C GLU A 53 -33.12 -5.07 20.65
N ASN A 54 -33.81 -5.61 19.64
CA ASN A 54 -33.45 -6.88 19.02
C ASN A 54 -32.08 -6.80 18.31
N LEU A 55 -31.81 -5.73 17.56
CA LEU A 55 -30.52 -5.52 16.90
C LEU A 55 -29.36 -5.38 17.89
N LYS A 56 -29.60 -4.82 19.08
CA LYS A 56 -28.60 -4.74 20.15
C LYS A 56 -28.30 -6.09 20.79
N LYS A 57 -29.29 -7.00 20.84
CA LYS A 57 -29.15 -8.37 21.39
C LYS A 57 -28.46 -9.33 20.43
N LEU A 58 -28.37 -9.01 19.14
CA LEU A 58 -27.70 -9.88 18.16
C LEU A 58 -26.23 -10.10 18.53
N PRO A 59 -25.72 -11.33 18.36
CA PRO A 59 -24.32 -11.64 18.62
C PRO A 59 -23.43 -10.83 17.68
N LYS A 60 -22.70 -9.87 18.23
CA LYS A 60 -21.69 -9.12 17.49
C LYS A 60 -20.52 -10.04 17.15
N LEU A 61 -19.93 -9.86 15.97
CA LEU A 61 -18.69 -10.53 15.60
C LEU A 61 -17.59 -10.12 16.59
N LYS A 62 -17.19 -11.06 17.46
CA LYS A 62 -16.10 -10.86 18.41
C LYS A 62 -14.80 -11.14 17.69
N ASN A 63 -14.09 -10.10 17.27
CA ASN A 63 -12.73 -10.23 16.76
C ASN A 63 -11.75 -10.14 17.94
N SER A 64 -10.84 -11.12 18.04
CA SER A 64 -9.74 -11.08 19.01
C SER A 64 -8.61 -10.13 18.59
N PHE A 65 -8.71 -9.54 17.39
CA PHE A 65 -7.71 -8.66 16.83
C PHE A 65 -7.65 -7.31 17.54
N ASP A 66 -8.79 -6.68 17.83
CA ASP A 66 -8.83 -5.36 18.47
C ASP A 66 -8.29 -5.40 19.91
N LYS A 67 -8.33 -6.55 20.57
CA LYS A 67 -7.76 -6.73 21.92
C LYS A 67 -6.23 -6.69 21.92
N LEU A 68 -5.57 -7.03 20.81
CA LEU A 68 -4.10 -6.98 20.70
C LEU A 68 -3.56 -5.54 20.63
N CYS A 69 -4.39 -4.56 20.26
CA CYS A 69 -3.98 -3.16 20.20
C CYS A 69 -3.98 -2.47 21.56
N TYR A 70 -4.75 -2.97 22.54
CA TYR A 70 -4.93 -2.34 23.86
C TYR A 70 -4.39 -3.18 25.03
N THR A 71 -3.72 -4.29 24.77
CA THR A 71 -2.98 -5.00 25.83
C THR A 71 -1.75 -4.18 26.19
N GLU A 72 -1.90 -3.31 27.18
CA GLU A 72 -0.77 -2.86 28.00
C GLU A 72 -0.12 -4.12 28.59
N LYS A 73 1.19 -4.22 28.44
CA LYS A 73 1.96 -5.37 28.91
C LYS A 73 1.94 -5.36 30.44
N ASP A 74 1.06 -6.15 31.02
CA ASP A 74 1.10 -6.44 32.45
C ASP A 74 2.36 -7.29 32.74
N GLU A 75 3.44 -6.57 33.06
CA GLU A 75 4.61 -7.14 33.72
C GLU A 75 4.20 -7.53 35.15
N LYS A 76 3.78 -8.79 35.34
CA LYS A 76 3.97 -9.65 36.53
C LYS A 76 2.94 -10.77 36.51
N ASP A 77 3.37 -12.00 36.24
CA ASP A 77 3.35 -13.05 37.28
C ASP A 77 3.92 -14.39 36.78
N LYS A 78 5.01 -14.79 37.43
CA LYS A 78 5.33 -16.13 37.95
C LYS A 78 4.90 -17.36 37.13
N THR A 79 5.89 -17.89 36.42
CA THR A 79 6.31 -19.31 36.44
C THR A 79 5.39 -20.31 37.15
N ILE A 80 4.64 -21.11 36.38
CA ILE A 80 4.37 -22.52 36.69
C ILE A 80 4.75 -23.29 35.43
N GLY A 81 5.90 -23.95 35.48
CA GLY A 81 6.40 -24.76 34.38
C GLY A 81 5.65 -26.09 34.30
N ILE A 82 5.22 -26.43 33.09
CA ILE A 82 5.19 -27.82 32.63
C ILE A 82 5.84 -27.84 31.24
N THR A 83 6.91 -28.62 31.18
CA THR A 83 7.85 -28.81 30.08
C THR A 83 7.21 -29.64 28.97
N ILE A 84 7.24 -29.15 27.73
CA ILE A 84 7.27 -30.00 26.53
C ILE A 84 8.51 -29.56 25.75
N ASN A 85 9.39 -30.52 25.50
CA ASN A 85 10.73 -30.34 24.96
C ASN A 85 10.68 -29.80 23.53
N ASP A 86 11.31 -28.65 23.31
CA ASP A 86 11.97 -28.34 22.04
C ASP A 86 13.34 -27.73 22.39
N ASP A 87 14.39 -28.44 22.01
CA ASP A 87 15.79 -28.07 22.23
C ASP A 87 16.13 -26.79 21.45
N VAL A 88 16.14 -25.64 22.13
CA VAL A 88 16.84 -24.45 21.64
C VAL A 88 17.58 -23.77 22.79
N HIS A 89 18.90 -23.77 22.68
CA HIS A 89 19.87 -23.26 23.65
C HIS A 89 19.51 -21.89 24.27
N LYS A 90 19.48 -21.83 25.61
CA LYS A 90 19.55 -20.57 26.37
C LYS A 90 20.90 -19.90 26.08
N THR A 91 20.87 -18.77 25.39
CA THR A 91 22.02 -17.86 25.34
C THR A 91 21.96 -16.96 26.58
N THR A 92 22.99 -17.09 27.41
CA THR A 92 23.37 -16.09 28.41
C THR A 92 23.47 -14.72 27.76
N LYS A 93 23.08 -13.65 28.48
CA LYS A 93 23.28 -12.27 28.05
C LYS A 93 24.77 -11.96 27.96
N THR A 94 25.39 -12.37 26.86
CA THR A 94 26.65 -11.80 26.40
C THR A 94 26.33 -10.39 25.90
N ASN A 95 27.22 -9.43 26.20
CA ASN A 95 27.22 -8.14 25.53
C ASN A 95 27.04 -8.41 24.03
N LYS A 96 25.90 -8.01 23.45
CA LYS A 96 25.68 -8.07 22.02
C LYS A 96 26.73 -7.15 21.38
N LYS A 97 27.89 -7.71 21.04
CA LYS A 97 28.74 -7.16 19.99
C LYS A 97 27.77 -6.92 18.82
N SER A 98 27.70 -5.69 18.32
CA SER A 98 26.96 -5.40 17.10
C SER A 98 27.35 -6.45 16.07
N GLU A 99 26.41 -7.31 15.68
CA GLU A 99 26.60 -8.50 14.84
C GLU A 99 27.09 -8.19 13.41
N TYR A 100 27.47 -6.93 13.16
CA TYR A 100 27.89 -6.41 11.87
C TYR A 100 29.19 -5.63 12.10
N GLU A 101 30.29 -6.36 12.35
CA GLU A 101 31.60 -5.80 12.03
C GLU A 101 31.65 -5.66 10.50
N VAL A 102 31.66 -4.42 10.03
CA VAL A 102 31.84 -4.12 8.60
C VAL A 102 33.28 -4.49 8.24
N PHE A 103 33.46 -5.73 7.79
CA PHE A 103 34.73 -6.15 7.21
C PHE A 103 34.98 -5.32 5.95
N TYR A 104 35.93 -4.39 6.07
CA TYR A 104 36.41 -3.60 4.94
C TYR A 104 37.21 -4.50 3.99
N ASP A 105 36.49 -5.15 3.08
CA ASP A 105 37.13 -5.99 2.07
C ASP A 105 37.72 -5.14 0.93
N LYS A 106 38.85 -5.58 0.38
CA LYS A 106 39.54 -4.86 -0.72
C LYS A 106 38.67 -4.77 -1.96
N GLU A 107 37.86 -5.79 -2.22
CA GLU A 107 36.90 -5.83 -3.33
C GLU A 107 35.80 -4.78 -3.16
N LEU A 108 35.33 -4.62 -1.93
CA LEU A 108 34.26 -3.71 -1.58
C LEU A 108 34.70 -2.26 -1.72
N LYS A 109 35.92 -1.93 -1.27
CA LYS A 109 36.53 -0.62 -1.49
C LYS A 109 36.65 -0.28 -2.98
N ARG A 110 37.00 -1.26 -3.83
CA ARG A 110 37.05 -1.06 -5.30
C ARG A 110 35.66 -0.79 -5.88
N ASN A 111 34.65 -1.57 -5.48
CA ASN A 111 33.28 -1.36 -5.91
C ASN A 111 32.72 -0.01 -5.47
N LEU A 112 33.07 0.44 -4.26
CA LEU A 112 32.67 1.73 -3.74
C LEU A 112 33.31 2.89 -4.52
N LEU A 113 34.59 2.76 -4.86
CA LEU A 113 35.29 3.71 -5.73
C LEU A 113 34.67 3.75 -7.13
N LEU A 114 34.27 2.60 -7.66
CA LEU A 114 33.58 2.50 -8.94
C LEU A 114 32.25 3.25 -8.91
N LEU A 115 31.47 3.10 -7.84
CA LEU A 115 30.18 3.79 -7.67
C LEU A 115 30.36 5.31 -7.51
N LYS A 116 31.39 5.76 -6.80
CA LYS A 116 31.79 7.18 -6.72
C LYS A 116 32.09 7.75 -8.11
N ASN A 117 32.76 6.98 -8.94
CA ASN A 117 33.16 7.35 -10.30
C ASN A 117 32.18 6.92 -11.39
N ARG A 118 30.92 6.57 -11.05
CA ARG A 118 29.92 6.03 -12.00
C ARG A 118 29.68 6.90 -13.24
N HIS A 119 29.90 8.20 -13.13
CA HIS A 119 29.76 9.17 -14.23
C HIS A 119 30.77 8.97 -15.37
N ALA A 120 31.90 8.31 -15.09
CA ALA A 120 32.95 8.08 -16.07
C ALA A 120 32.92 6.67 -16.67
N LEU A 121 32.00 5.80 -16.20
CA LEU A 121 31.97 4.40 -16.62
C LEU A 121 31.34 4.20 -17.99
N ASP A 122 30.23 4.89 -18.25
CA ASP A 122 29.51 4.80 -19.51
C ASP A 122 29.34 6.21 -20.10
N PRO A 123 29.87 6.47 -21.32
CA PRO A 123 29.78 7.79 -21.96
C PRO A 123 28.35 8.25 -22.26
N LYS A 124 27.37 7.34 -22.23
CA LYS A 124 25.95 7.64 -22.50
C LYS A 124 25.15 7.88 -21.23
N ARG A 125 25.61 7.40 -20.07
CA ARG A 125 24.88 7.50 -18.80
C ARG A 125 25.32 8.71 -18.00
N HIS A 126 24.49 9.75 -18.03
CA HIS A 126 24.72 10.98 -17.29
C HIS A 126 23.91 10.97 -15.98
N TYR A 127 24.54 10.51 -14.90
CA TYR A 127 23.90 10.52 -13.58
C TYR A 127 23.78 11.93 -12.99
N ARG A 128 22.84 12.12 -12.06
CA ARG A 128 22.78 13.32 -11.21
C ARG A 128 24.07 13.45 -10.38
N LYS A 129 24.64 14.65 -10.34
CA LYS A 129 25.80 14.97 -9.51
C LYS A 129 25.42 14.81 -8.04
N LEU A 130 26.04 13.86 -7.35
CA LEU A 130 25.87 13.62 -5.93
C LEU A 130 27.23 13.78 -5.26
N ASN A 131 27.33 14.67 -4.28
CA ASN A 131 28.53 14.85 -3.46
C ASN A 131 28.52 13.86 -2.29
N ILE A 132 28.28 12.57 -2.57
CA ILE A 132 28.32 11.55 -1.53
C ILE A 132 29.78 11.20 -1.28
N ASN A 133 30.27 11.54 -0.09
CA ASN A 133 31.56 11.08 0.38
C ASN A 133 31.42 9.60 0.77
N MET A 134 31.67 8.74 -0.22
CA MET A 134 31.60 7.29 -0.05
C MET A 134 32.51 6.78 1.08
N ASP A 135 33.60 7.50 1.37
CA ASP A 135 34.55 7.20 2.44
C ASP A 135 33.95 7.38 3.86
N ASN A 136 32.84 8.11 3.98
CA ASN A 136 32.15 8.38 5.25
C ASN A 136 30.88 7.53 5.42
N VAL A 137 30.60 6.61 4.50
CA VAL A 137 29.45 5.71 4.61
C VAL A 137 29.86 4.55 5.50
N ASN A 138 29.54 4.67 6.79
CA ASN A 138 29.85 3.62 7.78
C ASN A 138 28.87 2.45 7.67
N ASP A 139 27.61 2.75 7.37
CA ASP A 139 26.54 1.75 7.33
C ASP A 139 26.12 1.48 5.89
N TYR A 140 26.62 0.38 5.33
CA TYR A 140 26.19 -0.09 4.03
C TYR A 140 26.06 -1.60 4.01
N LYS A 141 25.11 -2.08 3.21
CA LYS A 141 24.84 -3.50 3.01
C LYS A 141 24.93 -3.81 1.53
N VAL A 142 25.70 -4.83 1.19
CA VAL A 142 25.78 -5.34 -0.18
C VAL A 142 24.72 -6.43 -0.33
N GLY A 143 23.91 -6.34 -1.38
CA GLY A 143 22.89 -7.33 -1.70
C GLY A 143 22.93 -7.71 -3.17
N THR A 144 22.42 -8.89 -3.48
CA THR A 144 22.24 -9.38 -4.85
C THR A 144 20.78 -9.21 -5.23
N ILE A 145 20.51 -8.67 -6.42
CA ILE A 145 19.14 -8.53 -6.92
C ILE A 145 18.60 -9.93 -7.21
N ILE A 146 17.54 -10.31 -6.51
CA ILE A 146 16.71 -11.47 -6.83
C ILE A 146 15.60 -10.93 -7.73
N GLY A 147 15.70 -11.18 -9.02
CA GLY A 147 14.60 -10.85 -9.94
C GLY A 147 13.38 -11.71 -9.61
N ASP A 148 12.21 -11.11 -9.79
CA ASP A 148 10.94 -11.73 -9.44
C ASP A 148 10.59 -12.85 -10.44
N MET A 149 9.92 -13.91 -9.96
CA MET A 149 9.26 -14.90 -10.82
C MET A 149 7.90 -14.40 -11.33
N PHE A 150 7.41 -13.26 -10.80
CA PHE A 150 6.14 -12.66 -11.15
C PHE A 150 6.31 -11.44 -12.06
N ASP A 151 6.36 -11.67 -13.36
CA ASP A 151 6.01 -10.64 -14.34
C ASP A 151 4.49 -10.69 -14.58
N ASN A 152 3.77 -9.63 -14.22
CA ASN A 152 2.33 -9.44 -14.51
C ASN A 152 1.37 -10.53 -13.97
N GLY A 153 1.53 -10.95 -12.70
CA GLY A 153 0.52 -11.77 -12.01
C GLY A 153 0.34 -13.20 -12.54
N LYS A 154 1.24 -13.68 -13.41
CA LYS A 154 1.24 -15.08 -13.88
C LYS A 154 2.48 -15.78 -13.38
N ASN A 155 2.27 -16.92 -12.72
CA ASN A 155 3.34 -17.85 -12.34
C ASN A 155 4.06 -18.34 -13.60
N HIS A 156 5.20 -17.74 -13.93
CA HIS A 156 6.09 -18.34 -14.90
C HIS A 156 6.88 -19.43 -14.17
N GLY A 157 6.34 -20.65 -14.20
CA GLY A 157 7.00 -21.85 -13.68
C GLY A 157 8.41 -21.98 -14.25
N GLY A 158 9.39 -21.57 -13.45
CA GLY A 158 10.72 -22.17 -13.39
C GLY A 158 11.73 -21.93 -14.51
N VAL A 159 11.42 -21.26 -15.64
CA VAL A 159 12.38 -21.30 -16.77
C VAL A 159 12.83 -19.95 -17.35
N LEU A 160 12.04 -18.88 -17.40
CA LEU A 160 12.51 -17.61 -18.02
C LEU A 160 11.78 -16.40 -17.42
N ASN A 161 12.49 -15.62 -16.61
CA ASN A 161 12.00 -14.35 -16.06
C ASN A 161 12.01 -13.28 -17.17
N LYS A 162 10.87 -13.17 -17.86
CA LYS A 162 10.65 -12.31 -19.01
C LYS A 162 9.95 -11.03 -18.56
N THR A 163 10.73 -9.96 -18.41
CA THR A 163 10.20 -8.64 -18.05
C THR A 163 9.89 -7.84 -19.29
N TYR A 164 8.65 -7.33 -19.33
CA TYR A 164 8.21 -6.43 -20.38
C TYR A 164 8.52 -5.00 -19.93
N ILE A 165 9.52 -4.38 -20.55
CA ILE A 165 9.77 -2.95 -20.41
C ILE A 165 9.35 -2.30 -21.73
N ASN A 166 8.35 -1.42 -21.68
CA ASN A 166 7.81 -0.69 -22.84
C ASN A 166 7.35 -1.60 -24.00
N GLY A 167 6.65 -2.70 -23.70
CA GLY A 167 6.05 -3.58 -24.72
C GLY A 167 7.02 -4.51 -25.45
N SER A 168 8.32 -4.45 -25.17
CA SER A 168 9.32 -5.39 -25.69
C SER A 168 9.71 -6.41 -24.63
N MET A 169 9.74 -7.70 -24.99
CA MET A 169 10.16 -8.78 -24.10
C MET A 169 11.67 -8.71 -23.91
N THR A 170 12.10 -8.30 -22.72
CA THR A 170 13.53 -8.19 -22.37
C THR A 170 13.87 -9.12 -21.20
N ASN A 171 14.97 -9.86 -21.31
CA ASN A 171 15.50 -10.59 -20.16
C ASN A 171 16.15 -9.59 -19.20
N SER A 172 15.46 -9.25 -18.11
CA SER A 172 15.99 -8.40 -17.04
C SER A 172 17.01 -9.14 -16.16
N MET A 173 16.92 -10.48 -16.14
CA MET A 173 17.85 -11.35 -15.42
C MET A 173 19.07 -11.73 -16.24
N VAL A 174 20.21 -11.71 -15.56
CA VAL A 174 21.49 -12.23 -16.04
C VAL A 174 21.51 -13.77 -15.91
N ASN A 175 22.01 -14.47 -16.92
CA ASN A 175 22.14 -15.93 -16.91
C ASN A 175 23.10 -16.37 -15.79
N LYS A 176 22.97 -17.61 -15.30
CA LYS A 176 23.84 -18.14 -14.23
C LYS A 176 25.34 -18.09 -14.58
N LEU A 177 25.69 -18.24 -15.86
CA LEU A 177 27.07 -18.18 -16.36
C LEU A 177 27.66 -16.78 -16.32
N ASP A 178 26.82 -15.77 -16.59
CA ASP A 178 27.23 -14.36 -16.69
C ASP A 178 27.10 -13.64 -15.33
N LYS A 179 26.73 -14.37 -14.25
CA LYS A 179 26.61 -13.82 -12.91
C LYS A 179 27.97 -13.71 -12.24
N ASN A 180 28.47 -12.49 -12.14
CA ASN A 180 29.67 -12.20 -11.35
C ASN A 180 29.36 -11.97 -9.87
N LYS A 181 30.38 -12.22 -9.04
CA LYS A 181 30.36 -11.96 -7.59
C LYS A 181 30.41 -10.47 -7.24
N SER A 182 30.93 -9.64 -8.16
CA SER A 182 31.25 -8.25 -7.91
C SER A 182 30.87 -7.38 -9.10
N ILE A 183 30.49 -6.12 -8.82
CA ILE A 183 30.15 -5.13 -9.85
C ILE A 183 31.33 -4.94 -10.81
N LEU A 184 32.56 -4.87 -10.29
CA LEU A 184 33.76 -4.74 -11.11
C LEU A 184 33.94 -5.92 -12.07
N GLY A 185 33.56 -7.14 -11.66
CA GLY A 185 33.63 -8.33 -12.52
C GLY A 185 32.78 -8.17 -13.78
N ASN A 186 31.55 -7.68 -13.62
CA ASN A 186 30.66 -7.42 -14.75
C ASN A 186 31.25 -6.42 -15.75
N TYR A 187 31.91 -5.36 -15.26
CA TYR A 187 32.54 -4.38 -16.16
C TYR A 187 33.77 -4.93 -16.86
N LEU A 188 34.52 -5.84 -16.23
CA LEU A 188 35.71 -6.42 -16.84
C LEU A 188 35.36 -7.39 -17.97
N GLU A 189 34.20 -8.04 -17.88
CA GLU A 189 33.70 -8.93 -18.93
C GLU A 189 33.06 -8.18 -20.12
N ASP A 190 32.58 -6.95 -19.90
CA ASP A 190 31.95 -6.15 -20.94
C ASP A 190 32.98 -5.55 -21.92
N LYS A 191 33.10 -6.19 -23.09
CA LYS A 191 34.03 -5.83 -24.17
C LYS A 191 33.87 -4.40 -24.69
N ASP A 192 32.65 -3.87 -24.69
CA ASP A 192 32.39 -2.53 -25.23
C ASP A 192 32.93 -1.45 -24.29
N THR A 193 32.69 -1.62 -22.98
CA THR A 193 33.30 -0.74 -21.96
C THR A 193 34.81 -0.85 -21.98
N ASP A 194 35.35 -2.06 -22.14
CA ASP A 194 36.77 -2.32 -22.18
C ASP A 194 37.46 -1.59 -23.35
N LYS A 195 36.85 -1.63 -24.53
CA LYS A 195 37.29 -0.89 -25.72
C LYS A 195 37.23 0.62 -25.49
N TYR A 196 36.14 1.10 -24.88
CA TYR A 196 35.99 2.52 -24.54
C TYR A 196 37.07 3.00 -23.58
N PHE A 197 37.29 2.28 -22.47
CA PHE A 197 38.28 2.64 -21.47
C PHE A 197 39.70 2.62 -22.03
N LYS A 198 40.06 1.60 -22.81
CA LYS A 198 41.38 1.55 -23.47
C LYS A 198 41.59 2.76 -24.37
N ARG A 199 40.64 3.05 -25.27
CA ARG A 199 40.71 4.20 -26.17
C ARG A 199 40.83 5.52 -25.39
N LYS A 200 39.94 5.74 -24.42
CA LYS A 200 39.89 7.01 -23.68
C LYS A 200 41.10 7.18 -22.77
N TYR A 201 41.62 6.10 -22.21
CA TYR A 201 42.85 6.10 -21.44
C TYR A 201 44.03 6.56 -22.29
N PHE A 202 44.23 5.98 -23.49
CA PHE A 202 45.32 6.40 -24.38
C PHE A 202 45.18 7.86 -24.80
N GLU A 203 43.97 8.30 -25.15
CA GLU A 203 43.71 9.71 -25.48
C GLU A 203 44.11 10.65 -24.32
N ILE A 204 43.77 10.28 -23.08
CA ILE A 204 44.14 11.04 -21.88
C ILE A 204 45.66 10.98 -21.65
N GLN A 205 46.30 9.83 -21.80
CA GLN A 205 47.75 9.70 -21.64
C GLN A 205 48.49 10.53 -22.67
N ASP A 206 48.08 10.51 -23.94
CA ASP A 206 48.63 11.35 -24.99
C ASP A 206 48.45 12.83 -24.63
N SER A 207 47.27 13.22 -24.19
CA SER A 207 47.01 14.61 -23.76
C SER A 207 47.94 15.07 -22.62
N LYS A 208 48.18 14.20 -21.63
CA LYS A 208 49.04 14.51 -20.47
C LYS A 208 50.53 14.50 -20.83
N THR A 209 50.95 13.61 -21.73
CA THR A 209 52.35 13.45 -22.11
C THR A 209 52.81 14.44 -23.19
N LYS A 210 51.88 15.03 -23.97
CA LYS A 210 52.14 16.06 -25.00
C LYS A 210 53.03 17.22 -24.54
N TYR A 211 52.94 17.60 -23.27
CA TYR A 211 53.73 18.68 -22.66
C TYR A 211 54.68 18.18 -21.56
N GLY A 212 54.82 16.87 -21.42
CA GLY A 212 55.64 16.26 -20.39
C GLY A 212 57.14 16.30 -20.68
N LYS A 213 57.91 15.85 -19.68
CA LYS A 213 59.38 15.79 -19.71
C LYS A 213 59.95 15.02 -20.92
N SER A 214 59.18 14.09 -21.49
CA SER A 214 59.58 13.33 -22.70
C SER A 214 59.86 14.24 -23.90
N LYS A 215 58.98 15.22 -24.16
CA LYS A 215 59.15 16.20 -25.24
C LYS A 215 60.33 17.13 -25.01
N TYR A 216 60.57 17.53 -23.76
CA TYR A 216 61.70 18.37 -23.38
C TYR A 216 63.04 17.64 -23.59
N LYS A 217 63.14 16.38 -23.16
CA LYS A 217 64.34 15.56 -23.36
C LYS A 217 64.65 15.28 -24.83
N PHE A 218 63.62 15.15 -25.68
CA PHE A 218 63.82 14.98 -27.12
C PHE A 218 64.40 16.24 -27.78
N LYS A 219 63.96 17.44 -27.35
CA LYS A 219 64.50 18.71 -27.87
C LYS A 219 65.96 18.95 -27.47
N ASN A 220 66.35 18.54 -26.27
CA ASN A 220 67.70 18.74 -25.74
C ASN A 220 68.72 17.66 -26.15
N LYS A 221 68.30 16.67 -26.94
CA LYS A 221 69.16 15.62 -27.51
C LYS A 221 69.63 15.93 -28.95
N LYS A 222 69.23 17.08 -29.50
CA LYS A 222 69.82 17.66 -30.70
C LYS A 222 70.94 18.61 -30.29
#